data_AF-S4PAC5-F1
#
_entry.id   AF-S4PAC5-F1
#
_cell.length_a   1.000
_cell.length_b   1.000
_cell.length_c   1.000
_cell.angle_alpha   90.00
_cell.angle_beta   90.00
_cell.angle_gamma   90.00
#
_symmetry.space_group_name_H-M   'P 1'
#
loop_
_entity.id
_entity.type
_entity.pdbx_description
1 polymer ?
#
loop_
_entity_poly.entity_id
_entity_poly.type
_entity_poly.pdbx_seq_one_letter_code
_entity_poly.pdbx_strand_id
1 'polypeptide(L)'
;MTLQTEGIGFSDLDNLINKPCDLEFIIELLKIESSNEYEKELWQYSGQERLNLVPKLKERGNILYGQKLYDEAEDVYCQAIGICEQFMNRERKCDEEWITLNKMKLPVLLNYAQCKLVKGDYY
;
A
#
# COMPACT_ATOMS: atom_id res chain seq x y z
N MET A 1 -15.63 0.57 -27.53
CA MET A 1 -14.83 -0.52 -28.13
C MET A 1 -14.83 -1.65 -27.14
N THR A 2 -15.26 -2.85 -27.54
CA THR A 2 -15.39 -4.01 -26.65
C THR A 2 -14.13 -4.86 -26.74
N LEU A 3 -13.74 -5.51 -25.63
CA LEU A 3 -12.61 -6.46 -25.55
C LEU A 3 -12.58 -7.52 -26.68
N GLN A 4 -13.74 -7.77 -27.28
CA GLN A 4 -13.93 -8.73 -28.37
C GLN A 4 -13.27 -8.34 -29.70
N THR A 5 -12.93 -7.07 -29.94
CA THR A 5 -12.41 -6.63 -31.25
C THR A 5 -10.89 -6.44 -31.34
N GLU A 6 -10.18 -6.20 -30.23
CA GLU A 6 -8.73 -5.92 -30.25
C GLU A 6 -7.88 -6.89 -29.40
N GLY A 7 -8.50 -7.78 -28.61
CA GLY A 7 -7.75 -8.64 -27.70
C GLY A 7 -7.03 -7.87 -26.60
N ILE A 8 -6.36 -8.58 -25.71
CA ILE A 8 -5.53 -8.05 -24.61
C ILE A 8 -4.03 -8.14 -24.93
N GLY A 9 -3.66 -8.53 -26.15
CA GLY A 9 -2.27 -8.60 -26.61
C GLY A 9 -1.55 -9.89 -26.24
N PHE A 10 -2.30 -10.92 -25.82
CA PHE A 10 -1.80 -12.24 -25.50
C PHE A 10 -2.55 -13.26 -26.37
N SER A 11 -1.88 -13.75 -27.42
CA SER A 11 -2.55 -14.51 -28.49
C SER A 11 -3.30 -15.75 -28.02
N ASP A 12 -2.83 -16.42 -26.98
CA ASP A 12 -3.47 -17.57 -26.34
C ASP A 12 -4.74 -17.18 -25.58
N LEU A 13 -4.68 -16.12 -24.77
CA LEU A 13 -5.82 -15.58 -24.04
C LEU A 13 -6.84 -14.93 -24.98
N ASP A 14 -6.38 -14.26 -26.04
CA ASP A 14 -7.24 -13.67 -27.08
C ASP A 14 -8.02 -14.75 -27.81
N ASN A 15 -7.38 -15.89 -28.10
CA ASN A 15 -8.05 -17.05 -28.67
C ASN A 15 -9.10 -17.63 -27.70
N LEU A 16 -8.78 -17.71 -26.40
CA LEU A 16 -9.71 -18.19 -25.38
C LEU A 16 -10.92 -17.26 -25.20
N ILE A 17 -10.71 -15.93 -25.26
CA ILE A 17 -11.79 -14.92 -25.20
C ILE A 17 -12.68 -15.01 -26.46
N ASN A 18 -12.04 -15.16 -27.63
CA ASN A 18 -12.76 -15.27 -28.91
C ASN A 18 -13.49 -16.60 -29.08
N LYS A 19 -12.97 -17.68 -28.48
CA LYS A 19 -13.54 -19.02 -28.48
C LYS A 19 -13.56 -19.58 -27.06
N PRO A 20 -14.56 -19.20 -26.25
CA PRO A 20 -14.69 -19.71 -24.89
C PRO A 20 -14.78 -21.23 -24.88
N CYS A 21 -14.05 -21.86 -23.97
CA CYS A 21 -14.10 -23.29 -23.73
C CYS A 21 -14.12 -23.57 -22.22
N ASP A 22 -14.52 -24.79 -21.85
CA ASP A 22 -14.43 -25.24 -20.47
C ASP A 22 -12.96 -25.35 -20.04
N LEU A 23 -12.68 -24.95 -18.81
CA LEU A 23 -11.34 -24.98 -18.22
C LEU A 23 -11.32 -25.92 -17.02
N GLU A 24 -10.28 -26.74 -16.94
CA GLU A 24 -10.04 -27.62 -15.81
C GLU A 24 -8.84 -27.08 -15.02
N PHE A 25 -9.06 -26.81 -13.73
CA PHE A 25 -8.02 -26.37 -12.81
C PHE A 25 -7.95 -27.33 -11.63
N ILE A 26 -6.73 -27.75 -11.28
CA ILE A 26 -6.46 -28.45 -10.03
C ILE A 26 -5.88 -27.43 -9.06
N ILE A 27 -6.59 -27.18 -7.96
CA ILE A 27 -6.17 -26.25 -6.92
C ILE A 27 -5.73 -27.08 -5.70
N GLU A 28 -4.49 -26.88 -5.27
CA GLU A 28 -3.94 -27.49 -4.07
C GLU A 28 -3.85 -26.45 -2.94
N LEU A 29 -4.42 -26.78 -1.78
CA LEU A 29 -4.36 -25.92 -0.59
C LEU A 29 -3.07 -26.20 0.19
N LEU A 30 -2.13 -25.27 0.17
CA LEU A 30 -0.83 -25.44 0.84
C LEU A 30 -0.87 -25.12 2.35
N LYS A 31 -1.57 -24.05 2.74
CA LYS A 31 -1.63 -23.56 4.13
C LYS A 31 -2.92 -22.78 4.36
N ILE A 32 -3.46 -22.86 5.58
CA ILE A 32 -4.55 -22.01 6.07
C ILE A 32 -3.95 -21.13 7.16
N GLU A 33 -4.07 -19.81 7.03
CA GLU A 33 -3.64 -18.85 8.03
C GLU A 33 -4.85 -18.28 8.76
N SER A 34 -4.76 -18.26 10.09
CA SER A 34 -5.79 -17.64 10.93
C SER A 34 -5.88 -16.15 10.62
N SER A 35 -7.05 -15.50 10.77
CA SER A 35 -7.16 -14.04 10.60
C SER A 35 -6.19 -13.23 11.48
N ASN A 36 -5.67 -13.84 12.55
CA ASN A 36 -4.67 -13.25 13.46
C ASN A 36 -3.22 -13.48 13.01
N GLU A 37 -2.97 -14.48 12.17
CA GLU A 37 -1.65 -14.83 11.63
C GLU A 37 -1.44 -14.25 10.22
N TYR A 38 -2.55 -13.88 9.55
CA TYR A 38 -2.54 -13.26 8.24
C TYR A 38 -2.31 -11.75 8.33
N GLU A 39 -1.09 -11.30 8.01
CA GLU A 39 -0.83 -9.90 7.73
C GLU A 39 -1.26 -9.63 6.28
N LYS A 40 -2.44 -9.04 6.10
CA LYS A 40 -2.95 -8.66 4.78
C LYS A 40 -1.90 -7.80 4.06
N GLU A 41 -1.67 -8.08 2.78
CA GLU A 41 -0.84 -7.22 1.95
C GLU A 41 -1.56 -5.89 1.68
N LEU A 42 -0.80 -4.81 1.47
CA LEU A 42 -1.35 -3.46 1.26
C LEU A 42 -2.43 -3.43 0.17
N TRP A 43 -2.29 -4.21 -0.91
CA TRP A 43 -3.25 -4.22 -2.01
C TRP A 43 -4.61 -4.82 -1.63
N GLN A 44 -4.67 -5.65 -0.58
CA GLN A 44 -5.88 -6.36 -0.15
C GLN A 44 -6.80 -5.52 0.73
N TYR A 45 -6.28 -4.44 1.30
CA TYR A 45 -7.07 -3.50 2.07
C TYR A 45 -7.91 -2.61 1.15
N SER A 46 -9.16 -2.38 1.55
CA SER A 46 -10.00 -1.31 0.99
C SER A 46 -9.37 0.07 1.23
N GLY A 47 -9.83 1.08 0.48
CA GLY A 47 -9.28 2.43 0.59
C GLY A 47 -9.31 2.98 2.02
N GLN A 48 -10.44 2.81 2.70
CA GLN A 48 -10.61 3.26 4.08
C GLN A 48 -9.76 2.45 5.07
N GLU A 49 -9.65 1.14 4.89
CA GLU A 49 -8.80 0.31 5.75
C GLU A 49 -7.33 0.71 5.63
N ARG A 50 -6.84 1.04 4.42
CA ARG A 50 -5.47 1.53 4.23
C ARG A 50 -5.22 2.83 4.99
N LEU A 51 -6.13 3.79 4.92
CA LEU A 51 -6.01 5.04 5.69
C LEU A 51 -6.00 4.77 7.20
N ASN A 52 -6.79 3.79 7.67
CA ASN A 52 -6.80 3.38 9.07
C ASN A 52 -5.51 2.67 9.52
N LEU A 53 -4.65 2.22 8.59
CA LEU A 53 -3.33 1.69 8.93
C LEU A 53 -2.32 2.79 9.25
N VAL A 54 -2.47 3.99 8.67
CA VAL A 54 -1.48 5.08 8.84
C VAL A 54 -1.20 5.40 10.31
N PRO A 55 -2.21 5.54 11.21
CA PRO A 55 -1.94 5.73 12.64
C PRO A 55 -1.21 4.56 13.30
N LYS A 56 -1.50 3.31 12.88
CA LYS A 56 -0.86 2.10 13.42
C LYS A 56 0.59 2.00 12.98
N LEU A 57 0.88 2.31 11.71
CA LEU A 57 2.23 2.36 11.17
C LEU A 57 3.04 3.47 11.84
N LYS A 58 2.46 4.66 12.04
CA LYS A 58 3.10 5.72 12.82
C LYS A 58 3.53 5.22 14.21
N GLU A 59 2.64 4.54 14.93
CA GLU A 59 2.94 4.05 16.27
C GLU A 59 4.02 2.94 16.25
N ARG A 60 3.92 2.00 15.30
CA ARG A 60 4.96 0.98 15.09
C ARG A 60 6.33 1.61 14.81
N GLY A 61 6.38 2.62 13.94
CA GLY A 61 7.60 3.39 13.68
C GLY A 61 8.13 4.08 14.94
N ASN A 62 7.25 4.67 15.76
CA ASN A 62 7.65 5.30 17.03
C ASN A 62 8.29 4.31 18.01
N ILE A 63 7.74 3.09 18.10
CA ILE A 63 8.28 2.03 18.94
C ILE A 63 9.68 1.62 18.44
N LEU A 64 9.84 1.38 17.14
CA LEU A 64 11.13 1.04 16.53
C LEU A 64 12.17 2.15 16.72
N TYR A 65 11.75 3.41 16.53
CA TYR A 65 12.60 4.57 16.76
C TYR A 65 13.07 4.65 18.22
N GLY A 66 12.17 4.41 19.17
CA GLY A 66 12.50 4.34 20.61
C GLY A 66 13.49 3.22 20.95
N GLN A 67 13.48 2.13 20.17
CA GLN A 67 14.45 1.03 20.26
C GLN A 67 15.78 1.31 19.53
N LYS A 68 15.93 2.49 18.92
CA LYS A 68 17.06 2.89 18.07
C LYS A 68 17.23 2.05 16.79
N LEU A 69 16.16 1.37 16.38
CA LEU A 69 16.06 0.66 15.12
C LEU A 69 15.64 1.66 14.03
N TYR A 70 16.57 2.54 13.66
CA TYR A 70 16.27 3.72 12.84
C TYR A 70 15.96 3.37 11.39
N ASP A 71 16.59 2.34 10.83
CA ASP A 71 16.33 1.88 9.46
C ASP A 71 14.91 1.28 9.36
N GLU A 72 14.54 0.43 10.31
CA GLU A 72 13.22 -0.18 10.35
C GLU A 72 12.12 0.86 10.66
N ALA A 73 12.40 1.83 11.54
CA ALA A 73 11.50 2.93 11.80
C ALA A 73 11.29 3.78 10.54
N GLU A 74 12.37 4.10 9.82
CA GLU A 74 12.32 4.84 8.56
C GLU A 74 11.45 4.13 7.52
N ASP A 75 11.64 2.83 7.32
CA ASP A 75 10.86 2.04 6.36
C ASP A 75 9.36 2.05 6.71
N VAL A 76 9.03 1.90 7.99
CA VAL A 76 7.63 1.94 8.46
C VAL A 76 7.01 3.32 8.27
N TYR A 77 7.73 4.40 8.55
CA TYR A 77 7.25 5.76 8.28
C TYR A 77 7.10 6.02 6.78
N CYS A 78 8.03 5.54 5.96
CA CYS A 78 7.98 5.63 4.51
C CYS A 78 6.71 4.95 3.96
N GLN A 79 6.39 3.76 4.45
CA GLN A 79 5.17 3.04 4.09
C GLN A 79 3.90 3.84 4.45
N ALA A 80 3.84 4.41 5.65
CA ALA A 80 2.72 5.24 6.08
C ALA A 80 2.56 6.50 5.22
N ILE A 81 3.67 7.16 4.88
CA ILE A 81 3.69 8.33 3.98
C ILE A 81 3.18 7.95 2.59
N GLY A 82 3.68 6.84 2.03
CA GLY A 82 3.29 6.37 0.71
C GLY A 82 1.80 6.08 0.60
N ILE A 83 1.18 5.54 1.65
CA ILE A 83 -0.28 5.38 1.71
C ILE A 83 -0.96 6.75 1.59
N CYS A 84 -0.60 7.74 2.42
CA CYS A 84 -1.21 9.07 2.34
C CYS A 84 -1.04 9.70 0.94
N GLU A 85 0.15 9.62 0.35
CA GLU A 85 0.43 10.20 -0.97
C GLU A 85 -0.41 9.57 -2.09
N GLN A 86 -0.64 8.26 -2.06
CA GLN A 86 -1.50 7.59 -3.04
C GLN A 86 -2.93 8.16 -3.05
N PHE A 87 -3.49 8.49 -1.89
CA PHE A 87 -4.81 9.13 -1.81
C PHE A 87 -4.71 10.61 -2.16
N MET A 88 -3.71 11.33 -1.66
CA MET A 88 -3.53 12.76 -1.94
C MET A 88 -3.40 13.05 -3.43
N ASN A 89 -2.82 12.14 -4.23
CA ASN A 89 -2.70 12.28 -5.68
C ASN A 89 -4.05 12.27 -6.42
N ARG A 90 -5.13 11.82 -5.76
CA ARG A 90 -6.50 11.80 -6.31
C ARG A 90 -7.30 13.04 -5.93
N GLU A 91 -6.86 13.76 -4.92
CA GLU A 91 -7.54 14.94 -4.37
C GLU A 91 -6.89 16.24 -4.90
N ARG A 92 -7.67 17.32 -5.03
CA ARG A 92 -7.10 18.61 -5.37
C ARG A 92 -6.45 19.24 -4.14
N LYS A 93 -5.30 19.88 -4.34
CA LYS A 93 -4.63 20.63 -3.27
C LYS A 93 -5.58 21.68 -2.71
N CYS A 94 -5.56 21.82 -1.38
CA CYS A 94 -6.41 22.73 -0.60
C CYS A 94 -7.88 22.34 -0.43
N ASP A 95 -8.35 21.24 -1.04
CA ASP A 95 -9.66 20.67 -0.69
C ASP A 95 -9.62 20.04 0.71
N GLU A 96 -10.78 19.90 1.35
CA GLU A 96 -10.88 19.43 2.74
C GLU A 96 -10.29 18.02 2.92
N GLU A 97 -10.52 17.14 1.94
CA GLU A 97 -9.98 15.78 1.88
C GLU A 97 -8.45 15.80 1.81
N TRP A 98 -7.89 16.63 0.92
CA TRP A 98 -6.44 16.79 0.78
C TRP A 98 -5.82 17.36 2.07
N ILE A 99 -6.45 18.36 2.66
CA ILE A 99 -6.00 18.97 3.92
C ILE A 99 -6.02 17.93 5.04
N THR A 100 -7.05 17.08 5.10
CA THR A 100 -7.18 16.02 6.10
C THR A 100 -6.08 14.97 5.94
N LEU A 101 -5.81 14.53 4.70
CA LEU A 101 -4.71 13.62 4.41
C LEU A 101 -3.34 14.24 4.76
N ASN A 102 -3.14 15.53 4.45
CA ASN A 102 -1.91 16.23 4.79
C ASN A 102 -1.71 16.36 6.31
N LYS A 103 -2.78 16.63 7.08
CA LYS A 103 -2.74 16.65 8.55
C LYS A 103 -2.35 15.29 9.13
N MET A 104 -2.75 14.19 8.49
CA MET A 104 -2.36 12.84 8.88
C MET A 104 -0.90 12.52 8.51
N LYS A 105 -0.47 12.93 7.30
CA LYS A 105 0.88 12.70 6.78
C LYS A 105 1.95 13.49 7.54
N LEU A 106 1.67 14.75 7.88
CA LEU A 106 2.69 15.69 8.38
C LEU A 106 3.43 15.19 9.63
N PRO A 107 2.78 14.65 10.68
CA PRO A 107 3.49 14.08 11.83
C PRO A 107 4.38 12.88 11.46
N VAL A 108 3.94 12.04 10.52
CA VAL A 108 4.71 10.88 10.06
C VAL A 108 5.95 11.34 9.29
N LEU A 109 5.80 12.38 8.45
CA LEU A 109 6.91 12.98 7.71
C LEU A 109 7.95 13.60 8.63
N LEU A 110 7.54 14.23 9.72
CA LEU A 110 8.46 14.76 10.73
C LEU A 110 9.25 13.65 11.42
N ASN A 111 8.60 12.53 11.75
CA ASN A 111 9.30 11.38 12.34
C ASN A 111 10.26 10.71 11.35
N TYR A 112 9.86 10.60 10.07
CA TYR A 112 10.75 10.14 9.00
C TYR A 112 11.99 11.04 8.86
N ALA A 113 11.78 12.37 8.82
CA ALA A 113 12.88 13.34 8.77
C ALA A 113 13.79 13.25 10.01
N GLN A 114 13.23 12.87 11.16
CA GLN A 114 14.02 12.61 12.37
C GLN A 114 14.93 11.39 12.19
N CYS A 115 14.46 10.29 11.58
CA CYS A 115 15.32 9.15 11.23
C CYS A 115 16.47 9.59 10.31
N LYS A 116 16.16 10.36 9.25
CA LYS A 116 17.16 10.90 8.32
C LYS A 116 18.22 11.75 9.01
N LEU A 117 17.80 12.64 9.90
CA LEU A 117 18.69 13.48 10.71
C LEU A 117 19.65 12.64 11.56
N VAL A 118 19.15 11.60 12.24
CA VAL A 118 19.98 10.71 13.08
C VAL A 118 20.97 9.92 12.24
N LYS A 119 20.59 9.52 11.03
CA LYS A 119 21.45 8.80 10.08
C LYS A 119 22.48 9.68 9.37
N GLY A 120 22.38 11.00 9.53
CA GLY A 120 23.24 11.96 8.80
C GLY A 120 22.89 12.06 7.32
N ASP A 121 21.67 11.71 6.95
CA ASP A 121 21.16 11.74 5.58
C ASP A 121 20.41 13.06 5.34
N TYR A 122 21.08 14.01 4.69
CA TYR A 122 20.63 15.41 4.57
C TYR A 122 20.17 15.82 3.16
N TYR A 123 20.26 14.91 2.18
CA TYR A 123 20.05 15.19 0.76
C TYR A 123 19.11 14.16 0.13
#